data_AF-A0A9D8B138-F1
#
_entry.id   AF-A0A9D8B138-F1
#
_cell.length_a   1.000
_cell.length_b   1.000
_cell.length_c   1.000
_cell.angle_alpha   90.00
_cell.angle_beta   90.00
_cell.angle_gamma   90.00
#
_symmetry.space_group_name_H-M   'P 1'
#
loop_
_entity.id
_entity.type
_entity.pdbx_description
1 polymer ?
#
loop_
_entity_poly.entity_id
_entity_poly.type
_entity_poly.pdbx_seq_one_letter_code
_entity_poly.pdbx_strand_id
1 'polypeptide(L)'
;MPHLDDSARLNDDAPRCPSCAKRIHTDATNCPACGYELLPRRTRIRCKRCGSRIPADATVCPRCKNDPRKERIPPMLVRGIAIGSGVVLLLCVGWIIFRVFATNTLVRALNFNPPTAVPTRVIQIIHVVATPIPPTPTPTATITPTPTSRFSPTPTRRGARTATPALSATPTLPPGFYPMPQLLAPANTTVYSGADANIWLEWLPVSANALRENEWYEIKLNYTTRNNTPGEYRYYTKEARWIVRTDWRGDLSPDARAVKWLVTVVRAEGLDPFASQNRAPISAPSAARVFIWN
;
A
#
# COMPACT_ATOMS: atom_id res chain seq x y z
N MET A 1 6.70 -52.75 5.31
CA MET A 1 6.62 -51.37 5.82
C MET A 1 5.74 -51.41 7.07
N PRO A 2 6.29 -51.28 8.29
CA PRO A 2 5.46 -51.23 9.47
C PRO A 2 4.78 -49.86 9.55
N HIS A 3 3.48 -49.90 9.80
CA HIS A 3 2.59 -48.77 10.00
C HIS A 3 3.05 -48.03 11.26
N LEU A 4 3.55 -46.80 11.13
CA LEU A 4 3.89 -45.94 12.25
C LEU A 4 2.58 -45.50 12.92
N ASP A 5 2.31 -46.06 14.11
CA ASP A 5 1.32 -45.53 15.04
C ASP A 5 1.80 -44.16 15.55
N ASP A 6 1.37 -43.09 14.89
CA ASP A 6 1.40 -41.72 15.40
C ASP A 6 0.40 -41.55 16.56
N SER A 7 0.55 -42.38 17.59
CA SER A 7 0.03 -42.10 18.92
C SER A 7 0.87 -40.99 19.52
N ALA A 8 0.63 -39.77 19.03
CA ALA A 8 1.11 -38.52 19.58
C ALA A 8 1.05 -38.62 21.11
N ARG A 9 2.22 -38.56 21.75
CA ARG A 9 2.35 -38.49 23.21
C ARG A 9 1.53 -37.28 23.65
N LEU A 10 0.29 -37.50 24.07
CA LEU A 10 -0.52 -36.49 24.72
C LEU A 10 0.27 -36.06 25.96
N ASN A 11 0.72 -34.80 25.97
CA ASN A 11 1.44 -34.21 27.11
C ASN A 11 0.72 -34.57 28.42
N ASP A 12 1.49 -34.79 29.49
CA ASP A 12 0.93 -35.21 30.78
C ASP A 12 -0.08 -34.21 31.39
N ASP A 13 -0.13 -32.99 30.86
CA ASP A 13 -1.08 -31.93 31.21
C ASP A 13 -2.37 -31.92 30.36
N ALA A 14 -2.55 -32.90 29.45
CA ALA A 14 -3.73 -32.94 28.58
C ALA A 14 -5.04 -33.09 29.40
N PRO A 15 -6.09 -32.31 29.07
CA PRO A 15 -7.36 -32.37 29.78
C PRO A 15 -8.01 -33.75 29.68
N ARG A 16 -8.81 -34.12 30.68
CA ARG A 16 -9.54 -35.39 30.74
C ARG A 16 -11.01 -35.17 30.40
N CYS A 17 -11.60 -36.11 29.67
CA CYS A 17 -13.03 -36.10 29.37
C CYS A 17 -13.86 -36.23 30.67
N PRO A 18 -14.88 -35.38 30.90
CA PRO A 18 -15.70 -35.43 32.11
C PRO A 18 -16.61 -36.67 32.19
N SER A 19 -16.92 -37.31 31.06
CA SER A 19 -17.78 -38.51 31.03
C SER A 19 -16.99 -39.81 31.21
N CYS A 20 -15.86 -39.98 30.53
CA CYS A 20 -15.12 -41.25 30.52
C CYS A 20 -13.69 -41.19 31.09
N ALA A 21 -13.26 -40.04 31.61
CA ALA A 21 -11.94 -39.78 32.22
C ALA A 21 -10.69 -40.03 31.35
N LYS A 22 -10.84 -40.41 30.07
CA LYS A 22 -9.71 -40.55 29.13
C LYS A 22 -9.14 -39.17 28.76
N ARG A 23 -7.83 -39.12 28.54
CA ARG A 23 -7.12 -37.92 28.08
C ARG A 23 -7.60 -37.57 26.68
N ILE A 24 -7.82 -36.28 26.44
CA ILE A 24 -8.31 -35.73 25.18
C ILE A 24 -7.40 -34.58 24.72
N HIS A 25 -7.34 -34.35 23.41
CA HIS A 25 -6.64 -33.19 22.86
C HIS A 25 -7.38 -31.90 23.23
N THR A 26 -6.68 -30.77 23.40
CA THR A 26 -7.28 -29.49 23.78
C THR A 26 -8.29 -28.95 22.78
N ASP A 27 -8.17 -29.38 21.53
CA ASP A 27 -8.95 -28.89 20.40
C ASP A 27 -10.03 -29.89 19.96
N ALA A 28 -10.19 -31.01 20.68
CA ALA A 28 -11.19 -32.02 20.36
C ALA A 28 -12.61 -31.51 20.68
N THR A 29 -13.49 -31.48 19.68
CA THR A 29 -14.91 -31.13 19.85
C THR A 29 -15.74 -32.30 20.39
N ASN A 30 -15.29 -33.54 20.16
CA ASN A 30 -15.92 -34.75 20.66
C ASN A 30 -14.86 -35.68 21.25
N CYS A 31 -15.19 -36.37 22.34
CA CYS A 31 -14.28 -37.34 22.92
C CYS A 31 -14.17 -38.58 22.02
N PRO A 32 -12.96 -38.94 21.53
CA PRO A 32 -12.80 -40.09 20.64
C PRO A 32 -13.06 -41.44 21.33
N ALA A 33 -13.10 -41.47 22.66
CA ALA A 33 -13.27 -42.70 23.42
C ALA A 33 -14.72 -43.04 23.78
N CYS A 34 -15.58 -42.03 23.96
CA CYS A 34 -16.96 -42.23 24.41
C CYS A 34 -17.99 -41.44 23.60
N GLY A 35 -17.57 -40.61 22.65
CA GLY A 35 -18.46 -39.78 21.83
C GLY A 35 -19.02 -38.54 22.55
N TYR A 36 -18.68 -38.30 23.82
CA TYR A 36 -19.17 -37.13 24.57
C TYR A 36 -18.79 -35.82 23.87
N GLU A 37 -19.78 -34.96 23.62
CA GLU A 37 -19.59 -33.65 23.01
C GLU A 37 -18.91 -32.69 24.01
N LEU A 38 -17.70 -32.29 23.68
CA LEU A 38 -16.88 -31.40 24.49
C LEU A 38 -17.26 -29.96 24.14
N LEU A 39 -18.15 -29.38 24.92
CA LEU A 39 -18.47 -27.96 24.80
C LEU A 39 -17.17 -27.14 24.90
N PRO A 40 -16.92 -26.21 23.95
CA PRO A 40 -15.70 -25.41 23.96
C PRO A 40 -15.59 -24.72 25.31
N ARG A 41 -14.43 -24.89 25.97
CA ARG A 41 -14.16 -24.32 27.29
C ARG A 41 -14.33 -22.80 27.17
N ARG A 42 -15.48 -22.28 27.61
CA ARG A 42 -15.79 -20.84 27.51
C ARG A 42 -14.69 -20.09 28.25
N THR A 43 -13.80 -19.47 27.50
CA THR A 43 -12.74 -18.63 28.04
C THR A 43 -13.41 -17.50 28.82
N ARG A 44 -12.91 -17.22 30.02
CA ARG A 44 -13.44 -16.13 30.86
C ARG A 44 -12.49 -14.96 30.78
N ILE A 45 -13.00 -13.78 30.46
CA ILE A 45 -12.26 -12.52 30.44
C ILE A 45 -12.62 -11.68 31.67
N ARG A 46 -11.74 -10.75 32.08
CA ARG A 46 -12.08 -9.74 33.10
C ARG A 46 -12.59 -8.48 32.39
N CYS A 47 -13.73 -7.94 32.84
CA CYS A 47 -14.25 -6.67 32.33
C CYS A 47 -13.29 -5.53 32.69
N LYS A 48 -12.80 -4.77 31.69
CA LYS A 48 -11.88 -3.62 31.91
C LYS A 48 -12.51 -2.47 32.70
N ARG A 49 -13.84 -2.45 32.83
CA ARG A 49 -14.58 -1.39 33.52
C ARG A 49 -14.90 -1.68 34.99
N CYS A 50 -15.29 -2.91 35.33
CA CYS A 50 -15.71 -3.27 36.69
C CYS A 50 -14.93 -4.43 37.32
N GLY A 51 -14.02 -5.08 36.57
CA GLY A 51 -13.16 -6.15 37.06
C GLY A 51 -13.82 -7.52 37.23
N SER A 52 -15.13 -7.67 37.01
CA SER A 52 -15.80 -8.98 37.12
C SER A 52 -15.35 -9.95 36.02
N ARG A 53 -15.22 -11.24 36.37
CA ARG A 53 -14.99 -12.32 35.40
C ARG A 53 -16.29 -12.62 34.66
N ILE A 54 -16.27 -12.49 33.34
CA ILE A 54 -17.39 -12.69 32.43
C ILE A 54 -16.95 -13.63 31.30
N PRO A 55 -17.87 -14.29 30.59
CA PRO A 55 -17.48 -15.16 29.49
C PRO A 55 -17.01 -14.32 28.27
N ALA A 56 -16.08 -14.85 27.48
CA ALA A 56 -15.40 -14.10 26.40
C ALA A 56 -16.32 -13.69 25.24
N ASP A 57 -17.43 -14.41 25.08
CA ASP A 57 -18.50 -14.19 24.10
C ASP A 57 -19.46 -13.06 24.49
N ALA A 58 -19.40 -12.55 25.73
CA ALA A 58 -20.29 -11.49 26.18
C ALA A 58 -19.94 -10.13 25.52
N THR A 59 -20.86 -9.61 24.71
CA THR A 59 -20.81 -8.25 24.15
C THR A 59 -21.09 -7.17 25.20
N VAL A 60 -21.92 -7.50 26.20
CA VAL A 60 -22.28 -6.61 27.29
C VAL A 60 -21.98 -7.27 28.62
N CYS A 61 -21.27 -6.57 29.51
CA CYS A 61 -20.99 -7.09 30.84
C CYS A 61 -22.28 -7.17 31.68
N PRO A 62 -22.65 -8.34 32.24
CA PRO A 62 -23.88 -8.49 33.04
C PRO A 62 -23.87 -7.68 34.34
N ARG A 63 -22.68 -7.30 34.84
CA ARG A 63 -22.55 -6.54 36.09
C ARG A 63 -22.61 -5.02 35.88
N CYS A 64 -21.93 -4.50 34.85
CA CYS A 64 -21.84 -3.06 34.61
C CYS A 64 -22.61 -2.57 33.38
N LYS A 65 -23.28 -3.46 32.65
CA LYS A 65 -24.09 -3.19 31.45
C LYS A 65 -23.35 -2.40 30.35
N ASN A 66 -22.02 -2.52 30.31
CA ASN A 66 -21.18 -1.84 29.34
C ASN A 66 -20.28 -2.83 28.61
N ASP A 67 -19.76 -2.39 27.47
CA ASP A 67 -18.77 -3.17 26.70
C ASP A 67 -17.57 -3.50 27.60
N PRO A 68 -17.26 -4.79 27.80
CA PRO A 68 -16.16 -5.20 28.66
C PRO A 68 -14.77 -4.96 28.07
N ARG A 69 -14.67 -4.71 26.76
CA ARG A 69 -13.41 -4.49 26.03
C ARG A 69 -13.03 -3.02 25.94
N LYS A 70 -14.00 -2.10 26.07
CA LYS A 70 -13.77 -0.66 25.99
C LYS A 70 -13.00 -0.15 27.22
N GLU A 71 -11.83 0.44 26.97
CA GLU A 71 -11.01 1.04 28.01
C GLU A 71 -11.62 2.37 28.50
N ARG A 72 -11.59 2.58 29.82
CA ARG A 72 -11.96 3.86 30.43
C ARG A 72 -10.69 4.69 30.57
N ILE A 73 -10.47 5.63 29.67
CA ILE A 73 -9.43 6.64 29.85
C ILE A 73 -9.80 7.45 31.10
N PRO A 74 -8.92 7.57 32.11
CA PRO A 74 -9.24 8.32 33.32
C PRO A 74 -9.49 9.79 32.95
N PRO A 75 -10.54 10.43 33.48
CA PRO A 75 -10.90 11.80 33.12
C PRO A 75 -9.79 12.81 33.47
N MET A 76 -8.94 12.48 34.44
CA MET A 76 -7.76 13.28 34.80
C MET A 76 -6.73 13.37 33.66
N LEU A 77 -6.55 12.28 32.88
CA LEU A 77 -5.58 12.26 31.79
C LEU A 77 -6.06 13.10 30.60
N VAL A 78 -7.35 13.06 30.29
CA VAL A 78 -7.97 13.94 29.26
C VAL A 78 -7.85 15.41 29.64
N ARG A 79 -8.12 15.75 30.92
CA ARG A 79 -7.95 17.12 31.42
C ARG A 79 -6.48 17.57 31.38
N GLY A 80 -5.54 16.69 31.75
CA GLY A 80 -4.11 16.96 31.69
C GLY A 80 -3.63 17.27 30.27
N ILE A 81 -4.08 16.51 29.27
CA ILE A 81 -3.74 16.75 27.86
C ILE A 81 -4.34 18.08 27.36
N ALA A 82 -5.58 18.40 27.74
CA ALA A 82 -6.21 19.66 27.34
C ALA A 82 -5.50 20.89 27.94
N ILE A 83 -5.11 20.84 29.22
CA ILE A 83 -4.37 21.92 29.87
C ILE A 83 -2.96 22.03 29.27
N GLY A 84 -2.27 20.89 29.10
CA GLY A 84 -0.93 20.87 28.52
C GLY A 84 -0.88 21.42 27.10
N SER A 85 -1.82 21.03 26.24
CA SER A 85 -1.93 21.57 24.88
C SER A 85 -2.22 23.07 24.88
N GLY A 86 -3.06 23.58 25.78
CA GLY A 86 -3.31 25.02 25.94
C GLY A 86 -2.06 25.82 26.33
N VAL A 87 -1.26 25.31 27.28
CA VAL A 87 0.00 25.95 27.69
C VAL A 87 1.02 25.97 26.54
N VAL A 88 1.16 24.85 25.83
CA VAL A 88 2.06 24.78 24.67
C VAL A 88 1.64 25.76 23.57
N LEU A 89 0.34 25.87 23.29
CA LEU A 89 -0.18 26.84 22.32
C LEU A 89 0.15 28.29 22.72
N LEU A 90 -0.04 28.65 23.99
CA LEU A 90 0.31 29.97 24.50
C LEU A 90 1.81 30.27 24.37
N LEU A 91 2.67 29.29 24.67
CA LEU A 91 4.12 29.44 24.50
C LEU A 91 4.51 29.60 23.03
N CYS A 92 3.91 28.84 22.12
CA CYS A 92 4.14 28.98 20.68
C CYS A 92 3.71 30.35 20.15
N VAL A 93 2.52 30.83 20.55
CA VAL A 93 2.03 32.15 20.15
C VAL A 93 2.92 33.26 20.72
N GLY A 94 3.30 33.18 22.00
CA GLY A 94 4.22 34.12 22.63
C GLY A 94 5.59 34.16 21.92
N TRP A 95 6.12 33.00 21.54
CA TRP A 95 7.37 32.91 20.78
C TRP A 95 7.28 33.56 19.40
N ILE A 96 6.17 33.37 18.68
CA ILE A 96 5.92 34.01 17.38
C ILE A 96 5.86 35.53 17.53
N ILE A 97 5.12 36.03 18.52
CA ILE A 97 5.01 37.47 18.80
C ILE A 97 6.38 38.05 19.15
N PHE A 98 7.15 37.38 20.00
CA PHE A 98 8.51 37.78 20.37
C PHE A 98 9.44 37.83 19.15
N ARG A 99 9.39 36.82 18.27
CA ARG A 99 10.15 36.80 17.01
C ARG A 99 9.80 37.98 16.12
N VAL A 100 8.52 38.28 15.94
CA VAL A 100 8.06 39.41 15.12
C VAL A 100 8.50 40.75 15.72
N PHE A 101 8.41 40.91 17.04
CA PHE A 101 8.87 42.14 17.69
C PHE A 101 10.39 42.31 17.61
N ALA A 102 11.15 41.26 17.91
CA ALA A 102 12.61 41.28 17.91
C ALA A 102 13.19 41.54 16.50
N THR A 103 12.58 41.01 15.44
CA THR A 103 13.03 41.30 14.07
C THR A 103 12.65 42.72 13.64
N ASN A 104 11.48 43.22 14.02
CA ASN A 104 11.01 44.54 13.62
C ASN A 104 11.76 45.68 14.35
N THR A 105 12.14 45.48 15.63
CA THR A 105 12.98 46.43 16.37
C THR A 105 14.41 46.49 15.81
N LEU A 106 14.99 45.34 15.42
CA LEU A 106 16.34 45.29 14.84
C LEU A 106 16.39 45.95 13.46
N VAL A 107 15.36 45.75 12.61
CA VAL A 107 15.26 46.39 11.29
C VAL A 107 15.10 47.91 11.40
N ARG A 108 14.35 48.41 12.40
CA ARG A 108 14.25 49.86 12.67
C ARG A 108 15.52 50.46 13.27
N ALA A 109 16.25 49.72 14.11
CA ALA A 109 17.47 50.22 14.74
C ALA A 109 18.65 50.35 13.76
N LEU A 110 18.66 49.56 12.69
CA LEU A 110 19.80 49.49 11.77
C LEU A 110 19.64 50.32 10.48
N ASN A 111 18.55 51.08 10.30
CA ASN A 111 18.31 51.95 9.12
C ASN A 111 18.74 51.31 7.78
N PHE A 112 18.46 50.01 7.60
CA PHE A 112 18.68 49.35 6.32
C PHE A 112 17.63 49.86 5.34
N ASN A 113 17.93 50.98 4.67
CA ASN A 113 17.27 51.32 3.43
C ASN A 113 17.47 50.14 2.48
N PRO A 114 16.40 49.58 1.88
CA PRO A 114 16.55 48.52 0.89
C PRO A 114 17.46 49.05 -0.23
N PRO A 115 18.43 48.24 -0.70
CA PRO A 115 19.31 48.68 -1.78
C PRO A 115 18.45 49.05 -2.99
N THR A 116 18.63 50.29 -3.45
CA THR A 116 18.03 50.80 -4.68
C THR A 116 18.22 49.77 -5.78
N ALA A 117 17.11 49.21 -6.27
CA ALA A 117 17.13 48.21 -7.31
C ALA A 117 17.85 48.78 -8.54
N VAL A 118 19.07 48.31 -8.78
CA VAL A 118 19.82 48.60 -10.01
C VAL A 118 19.03 47.96 -11.15
N PRO A 119 18.69 48.69 -12.23
CA PRO A 119 17.95 48.11 -13.34
C PRO A 119 18.80 47.00 -13.99
N THR A 120 18.41 45.76 -13.74
CA THR A 120 18.99 44.58 -14.39
C THR A 120 18.71 44.68 -15.88
N ARG A 121 19.75 44.96 -16.69
CA ARG A 121 19.68 44.78 -18.14
C ARG A 121 19.46 43.30 -18.42
N VAL A 122 18.23 42.94 -18.78
CA VAL A 122 17.89 41.61 -19.28
C VAL A 122 18.53 41.46 -20.66
N ILE A 123 19.60 40.67 -20.76
CA ILE A 123 20.14 40.23 -22.04
C ILE A 123 19.17 39.18 -22.58
N GLN A 124 18.31 39.56 -23.52
CA GLN A 124 17.48 38.61 -24.26
C GLN A 124 18.37 37.85 -25.24
N ILE A 125 18.73 36.62 -24.87
CA ILE A 125 19.35 35.66 -25.81
C ILE A 125 18.22 35.13 -26.69
N ILE A 126 18.12 35.66 -27.91
CA ILE A 126 17.21 35.14 -28.93
C ILE A 126 17.82 33.84 -29.47
N HIS A 127 17.32 32.71 -29.00
CA HIS A 127 17.65 31.40 -29.56
C HIS A 127 16.88 31.24 -30.88
N VAL A 128 17.56 31.43 -32.01
CA VAL A 128 17.02 31.11 -33.34
C VAL A 128 17.02 29.59 -33.48
N VAL A 129 15.88 28.96 -33.15
CA VAL A 129 15.67 27.53 -33.42
C VAL A 129 15.39 27.39 -34.91
N ALA A 130 16.34 26.79 -35.65
CA ALA A 130 16.14 26.43 -37.04
C ALA A 130 14.96 25.44 -37.14
N THR A 131 13.89 25.86 -37.80
CA THR A 131 12.72 25.02 -38.08
C THR A 131 13.14 23.97 -39.13
N PRO A 132 12.99 22.66 -38.87
CA PRO A 132 13.27 21.65 -39.88
C PRO A 132 12.30 21.83 -41.05
N ILE A 133 12.86 21.91 -42.25
CA ILE A 133 12.12 22.07 -43.51
C ILE A 133 11.22 20.83 -43.68
N PRO A 134 9.92 21.01 -44.00
CA PRO A 134 9.02 19.90 -44.24
C PRO A 134 9.51 19.04 -45.42
N PRO A 135 9.41 17.69 -45.34
CA PRO A 135 9.84 16.83 -46.42
C PRO A 135 8.94 17.05 -47.65
N THR A 136 9.59 17.33 -48.79
CA THR A 136 9.01 17.35 -50.13
C THR A 136 8.17 16.09 -50.38
N PRO A 137 6.93 16.20 -50.90
CA PRO A 137 6.14 15.03 -51.27
C PRO A 137 6.78 14.32 -52.47
N THR A 138 7.30 13.12 -52.24
CA THR A 138 7.71 12.18 -53.28
C THR A 138 6.48 11.73 -54.08
N PRO A 139 6.49 11.78 -55.43
CA PRO A 139 5.34 11.39 -56.23
C PRO A 139 5.02 9.89 -56.07
N THR A 140 3.79 9.62 -55.65
CA THR A 140 3.16 8.30 -55.60
C THR A 140 3.08 7.70 -57.00
N ALA A 141 3.70 6.54 -57.22
CA ALA A 141 3.50 5.76 -58.43
C ALA A 141 2.12 5.08 -58.38
N THR A 142 1.24 5.51 -59.27
CA THR A 142 -0.05 4.88 -59.60
C THR A 142 0.20 3.48 -60.16
N ILE A 143 -0.22 2.44 -59.43
CA ILE A 143 -0.33 1.08 -59.96
C ILE A 143 -1.79 0.81 -60.39
N THR A 144 -1.91 0.59 -61.69
CA THR A 144 -3.08 0.24 -62.51
C THR A 144 -3.85 -0.98 -61.99
N PRO A 145 -5.20 -0.98 -62.01
CA PRO A 145 -6.01 -2.15 -61.71
C PRO A 145 -6.25 -3.02 -62.96
N THR A 146 -6.00 -4.33 -62.87
CA THR A 146 -6.44 -5.32 -63.88
C THR A 146 -6.55 -6.72 -63.23
N PRO A 147 -7.33 -7.67 -63.79
CA PRO A 147 -8.75 -7.85 -63.55
C PRO A 147 -9.08 -9.17 -62.82
N THR A 148 -10.35 -9.24 -62.40
CA THR A 148 -11.07 -10.41 -61.89
C THR A 148 -10.89 -11.67 -62.75
N SER A 149 -10.62 -12.80 -62.09
CA SER A 149 -10.89 -14.14 -62.62
C SER A 149 -11.67 -14.96 -61.59
N ARG A 150 -12.81 -15.47 -62.05
CA ARG A 150 -13.81 -16.31 -61.38
C ARG A 150 -13.69 -17.70 -61.99
N PHE A 151 -13.42 -18.74 -61.20
CA PHE A 151 -13.88 -20.15 -61.33
C PHE A 151 -13.62 -20.85 -59.98
N SER A 152 -14.61 -21.37 -59.24
CA SER A 152 -15.36 -22.64 -59.37
C SER A 152 -14.77 -23.76 -58.46
N PRO A 153 -15.58 -24.70 -57.92
CA PRO A 153 -15.34 -25.32 -56.60
C PRO A 153 -14.56 -26.66 -56.61
N THR A 154 -13.96 -26.96 -55.45
CA THR A 154 -13.73 -28.25 -54.75
C THR A 154 -13.47 -29.53 -55.57
N PRO A 155 -12.39 -30.30 -55.24
CA PRO A 155 -12.61 -31.50 -54.42
C PRO A 155 -11.58 -31.75 -53.30
N THR A 156 -12.13 -32.23 -52.18
CA THR A 156 -11.61 -33.07 -51.10
C THR A 156 -10.22 -33.71 -51.29
N ARG A 157 -9.26 -33.42 -50.38
CA ARG A 157 -8.23 -34.40 -50.00
C ARG A 157 -7.88 -34.39 -48.50
N ARG A 158 -8.13 -35.56 -47.94
CA ARG A 158 -7.84 -36.14 -46.63
C ARG A 158 -6.39 -35.97 -46.15
N GLY A 159 -6.24 -35.51 -44.90
CA GLY A 159 -5.26 -36.03 -43.93
C GLY A 159 -3.90 -35.32 -43.82
N ALA A 160 -3.82 -34.24 -43.04
CA ALA A 160 -2.60 -33.85 -42.34
C ALA A 160 -2.98 -33.36 -40.94
N ARG A 161 -2.54 -34.07 -39.90
CA ARG A 161 -2.79 -33.70 -38.50
C ARG A 161 -2.12 -32.36 -38.23
N THR A 162 -2.92 -31.37 -37.89
CA THR A 162 -2.47 -30.12 -37.27
C THR A 162 -1.73 -30.44 -35.98
N ALA A 163 -0.42 -30.20 -35.95
CA ALA A 163 0.32 -30.18 -34.70
C ALA A 163 -0.18 -28.98 -33.89
N THR A 164 -0.91 -29.23 -32.81
CA THR A 164 -1.25 -28.23 -31.81
C THR A 164 0.05 -27.59 -31.31
N PRO A 165 0.22 -26.25 -31.36
CA PRO A 165 1.36 -25.61 -30.72
C PRO A 165 1.29 -25.93 -29.22
N ALA A 166 2.31 -26.62 -28.71
CA ALA A 166 2.44 -26.89 -27.30
C ALA A 166 2.54 -25.55 -26.55
N LEU A 167 1.61 -25.31 -25.63
CA LEU A 167 1.66 -24.18 -24.71
C LEU A 167 3.01 -24.24 -23.98
N SER A 168 3.85 -23.26 -24.23
CA SER A 168 5.13 -23.07 -23.53
C SER A 168 4.82 -22.95 -22.04
N ALA A 169 5.34 -23.88 -21.24
CA ALA A 169 5.16 -23.86 -19.80
C ALA A 169 5.74 -22.56 -19.24
N THR A 170 4.88 -21.73 -18.64
CA THR A 170 5.29 -20.57 -17.86
C THR A 170 6.37 -21.00 -16.86
N PRO A 171 7.51 -20.31 -16.76
CA PRO A 171 8.55 -20.67 -15.80
C PRO A 171 7.95 -20.67 -14.38
N THR A 172 7.89 -21.86 -13.78
CA THR A 172 7.36 -22.05 -12.44
C THR A 172 8.34 -21.43 -11.44
N LEU A 173 8.03 -20.21 -10.96
CA LEU A 173 8.73 -19.57 -9.85
C LEU A 173 8.75 -20.51 -8.62
N PRO A 174 9.81 -20.46 -7.80
CA PRO A 174 9.87 -21.26 -6.57
C PRO A 174 8.62 -21.00 -5.69
N PRO A 175 8.08 -22.03 -5.02
CA PRO A 175 6.93 -21.87 -4.15
C PRO A 175 7.17 -20.78 -3.11
N GLY A 176 6.34 -19.74 -3.12
CA GLY A 176 6.45 -18.61 -2.20
C GLY A 176 7.18 -17.38 -2.73
N PHE A 177 7.62 -17.38 -3.99
CA PHE A 177 8.09 -16.20 -4.70
C PHE A 177 7.08 -15.74 -5.75
N TYR A 178 6.79 -14.45 -5.75
CA TYR A 178 5.93 -13.83 -6.76
C TYR A 178 6.76 -13.26 -7.91
N PRO A 179 6.19 -13.19 -9.13
CA PRO A 179 6.80 -12.43 -10.22
C PRO A 179 6.89 -10.94 -9.82
N MET A 180 7.78 -10.22 -10.49
CA MET A 180 7.86 -8.77 -10.35
C MET A 180 6.51 -8.13 -10.74
N PRO A 181 5.90 -7.27 -9.89
CA PRO A 181 4.66 -6.58 -10.24
C PRO A 181 4.81 -5.73 -11.51
N GLN A 182 3.85 -5.86 -12.44
CA GLN A 182 3.85 -5.10 -13.69
C GLN A 182 2.94 -3.87 -13.56
N LEU A 183 3.52 -2.67 -13.63
CA LEU A 183 2.77 -1.42 -13.51
C LEU A 183 1.93 -1.16 -14.78
N LEU A 184 0.66 -0.78 -14.61
CA LEU A 184 -0.29 -0.52 -15.68
C LEU A 184 -0.50 0.99 -15.87
N ALA A 185 -0.90 1.69 -14.81
CA ALA A 185 -1.16 3.13 -14.81
C ALA A 185 -0.59 3.81 -13.55
N PRO A 186 -0.23 5.10 -13.62
CA PRO A 186 -0.10 5.92 -14.82
C PRO A 186 1.01 5.42 -15.76
N ALA A 187 0.96 5.84 -17.02
CA ALA A 187 2.09 5.70 -17.93
C ALA A 187 3.30 6.48 -17.38
N ASN A 188 4.51 6.07 -17.75
CA ASN A 188 5.70 6.80 -17.32
C ASN A 188 5.64 8.24 -17.81
N THR A 189 6.00 9.18 -16.94
CA THR A 189 5.97 10.65 -17.16
C THR A 189 4.59 11.25 -17.45
N THR A 190 3.51 10.58 -17.06
CA THR A 190 2.16 11.17 -17.15
C THR A 190 2.07 12.44 -16.31
N VAL A 191 1.45 13.49 -16.84
CA VAL A 191 1.27 14.78 -16.16
C VAL A 191 -0.17 14.90 -15.66
N TYR A 192 -0.30 15.20 -14.38
CA TYR A 192 -1.55 15.56 -13.71
C TYR A 192 -1.52 17.04 -13.35
N SER A 193 -2.68 17.70 -13.34
CA SER A 193 -2.80 19.12 -13.00
C SER A 193 -3.92 19.34 -11.99
N GLY A 194 -3.68 20.25 -11.05
CA GLY A 194 -4.67 20.63 -10.04
C GLY A 194 -4.51 19.87 -8.73
N ALA A 195 -4.92 20.52 -7.63
CA ALA A 195 -4.81 19.94 -6.29
C ALA A 195 -5.70 18.70 -6.09
N ASP A 196 -6.83 18.65 -6.80
CA ASP A 196 -7.82 17.58 -6.70
C ASP A 196 -7.63 16.50 -7.77
N ALA A 197 -6.43 16.42 -8.39
CA ALA A 197 -6.15 15.42 -9.40
C ALA A 197 -6.29 14.00 -8.82
N ASN A 198 -7.09 13.18 -9.49
CA ASN A 198 -7.33 11.81 -9.09
C ASN A 198 -6.28 10.88 -9.71
N ILE A 199 -5.22 10.58 -8.96
CA ILE A 199 -4.07 9.80 -9.43
C ILE A 199 -4.20 8.36 -8.91
N TRP A 200 -4.59 7.45 -9.81
CA TRP A 200 -4.62 6.01 -9.54
C TRP A 200 -3.31 5.36 -9.94
N LEU A 201 -2.69 4.66 -9.00
CA LEU A 201 -1.59 3.74 -9.25
C LEU A 201 -2.17 2.33 -9.41
N GLU A 202 -1.95 1.71 -10.55
CA GLU A 202 -2.51 0.39 -10.89
C GLU A 202 -1.41 -0.54 -11.41
N TRP A 203 -1.52 -1.81 -11.05
CA TRP A 203 -0.59 -2.85 -11.47
C TRP A 203 -1.32 -4.17 -11.69
N LEU A 204 -0.69 -5.09 -12.42
CA LEU A 204 -1.23 -6.42 -12.61
C LEU A 204 -1.10 -7.22 -11.29
N PRO A 205 -2.17 -7.89 -10.81
CA PRO A 205 -2.08 -8.77 -9.66
C PRO A 205 -1.04 -9.87 -9.91
N VAL A 206 -0.19 -10.15 -8.91
CA VAL A 206 0.86 -11.18 -9.04
C VAL A 206 0.33 -12.61 -8.86
N SER A 207 -0.90 -12.77 -8.36
CA SER A 207 -1.55 -14.05 -8.12
C SER A 207 -3.02 -14.00 -8.51
N ALA A 208 -3.55 -15.15 -8.97
CA ALA A 208 -4.97 -15.31 -9.24
C ALA A 208 -5.81 -15.44 -7.95
N ASN A 209 -5.22 -16.00 -6.87
CA ASN A 209 -5.93 -16.37 -5.64
C ASN A 209 -5.79 -15.33 -4.52
N ALA A 210 -5.61 -14.05 -4.86
CA ALA A 210 -5.22 -12.98 -3.94
C ALA A 210 -3.91 -13.27 -3.18
N LEU A 211 -3.40 -12.27 -2.45
CA LEU A 211 -2.23 -12.45 -1.58
C LEU A 211 -2.64 -13.14 -0.28
N ARG A 212 -1.72 -13.88 0.35
CA ARG A 212 -1.98 -14.51 1.66
C ARG A 212 -2.23 -13.45 2.73
N GLU A 213 -2.78 -13.84 3.88
CA GLU A 213 -3.14 -12.93 4.98
C GLU A 213 -1.98 -12.05 5.46
N ASN A 214 -0.75 -12.59 5.48
CA ASN A 214 0.46 -11.88 5.89
C ASN A 214 1.26 -11.25 4.74
N GLU A 215 0.73 -11.23 3.52
CA GLU A 215 1.43 -10.74 2.31
C GLU A 215 0.77 -9.50 1.71
N TRP A 216 1.54 -8.48 1.36
CA TRP A 216 1.00 -7.18 0.99
C TRP A 216 1.74 -6.61 -0.23
N TYR A 217 1.04 -5.81 -1.03
CA TYR A 217 1.71 -4.90 -1.94
C TYR A 217 2.23 -3.71 -1.15
N GLU A 218 3.54 -3.53 -1.14
CA GLU A 218 4.19 -2.31 -0.70
C GLU A 218 4.32 -1.35 -1.89
N ILE A 219 3.66 -0.21 -1.80
CA ILE A 219 3.83 0.89 -2.75
C ILE A 219 4.82 1.87 -2.13
N LYS A 220 5.91 2.13 -2.84
CA LYS A 220 6.95 3.06 -2.40
C LYS A 220 7.02 4.25 -3.35
N LEU A 221 6.88 5.45 -2.80
CA LEU A 221 6.95 6.71 -3.53
C LEU A 221 8.18 7.48 -3.05
N ASN A 222 9.02 7.90 -3.99
CA ASN A 222 10.16 8.78 -3.77
C ASN A 222 9.90 10.10 -4.50
N TYR A 223 10.09 11.20 -3.80
CA TYR A 223 9.74 12.54 -4.28
C TYR A 223 10.67 13.59 -3.68
N THR A 224 10.57 14.83 -4.15
CA THR A 224 11.26 15.96 -3.54
C THR A 224 10.27 16.70 -2.64
N THR A 225 10.61 16.86 -1.37
CA THR A 225 9.76 17.58 -0.40
C THR A 225 9.74 19.08 -0.67
N ARG A 226 8.82 19.81 -0.03
CA ARG A 226 8.72 21.28 -0.08
C ARG A 226 10.04 21.99 0.24
N ASN A 227 10.90 21.39 1.06
CA ASN A 227 12.19 21.94 1.47
C ASN A 227 13.34 21.53 0.54
N ASN A 228 13.04 21.00 -0.65
CA ASN A 228 14.01 20.50 -1.62
C ASN A 228 14.90 19.35 -1.10
N THR A 229 14.37 18.51 -0.20
CA THR A 229 15.05 17.29 0.27
C THR A 229 14.37 16.04 -0.28
N PRO A 230 15.08 14.89 -0.39
CA PRO A 230 14.45 13.62 -0.74
C PRO A 230 13.40 13.20 0.30
N GLY A 231 12.19 12.92 -0.16
CA GLY A 231 11.09 12.37 0.62
C GLY A 231 10.77 10.95 0.18
N GLU A 232 10.33 10.12 1.13
CA GLU A 232 9.89 8.75 0.90
C GLU A 232 8.54 8.52 1.57
N TYR A 233 7.61 7.89 0.87
CA TYR A 233 6.31 7.47 1.42
C TYR A 233 6.06 6.01 1.08
N ARG A 234 5.47 5.28 2.05
CA ARG A 234 5.13 3.87 1.90
C ARG A 234 3.69 3.64 2.25
N TYR A 235 3.03 2.81 1.45
CA TYR A 235 1.68 2.35 1.69
C TYR A 235 1.58 0.84 1.47
N TYR A 236 0.64 0.19 2.17
CA TYR A 236 0.43 -1.24 2.09
C TYR A 236 -1.03 -1.53 1.77
N THR A 237 -1.27 -2.41 0.78
CA THR A 237 -2.62 -2.80 0.35
C THR A 237 -2.65 -4.25 -0.12
N LYS A 238 -3.85 -4.85 -0.11
CA LYS A 238 -4.13 -6.15 -0.75
C LYS A 238 -4.66 -5.98 -2.18
N GLU A 239 -5.17 -4.81 -2.52
CA GLU A 239 -5.70 -4.51 -3.85
C GLU A 239 -4.56 -4.20 -4.81
N ALA A 240 -4.73 -4.52 -6.10
CA ALA A 240 -3.75 -4.20 -7.13
C ALA A 240 -3.89 -2.76 -7.68
N ARG A 241 -4.45 -1.88 -6.85
CA ARG A 241 -4.67 -0.46 -7.14
C ARG A 241 -4.64 0.36 -5.87
N TRP A 242 -4.24 1.62 -5.98
CA TRP A 242 -4.25 2.56 -4.87
C TRP A 242 -4.35 4.00 -5.38
N ILE A 243 -5.11 4.83 -4.66
CA ILE A 243 -5.27 6.25 -4.95
C ILE A 243 -4.27 7.08 -4.16
N VAL A 244 -3.52 7.94 -4.84
CA VAL A 244 -2.63 8.91 -4.19
C VAL A 244 -3.49 9.96 -3.47
N ARG A 245 -3.17 10.26 -2.21
CA ARG A 245 -3.92 11.25 -1.43
C ARG A 245 -3.73 12.66 -2.01
N THR A 246 -4.83 13.39 -2.20
CA THR A 246 -4.84 14.74 -2.80
C THR A 246 -4.10 15.78 -1.95
N ASP A 247 -4.14 15.65 -0.63
CA ASP A 247 -3.48 16.55 0.32
C ASP A 247 -1.95 16.48 0.26
N TRP A 248 -1.41 15.38 -0.26
CA TRP A 248 0.03 15.15 -0.39
C TRP A 248 0.70 16.08 -1.42
N ARG A 249 -0.07 16.71 -2.32
CA ARG A 249 0.47 17.70 -3.26
C ARG A 249 1.16 18.86 -2.53
N GLY A 250 0.69 19.22 -1.34
CA GLY A 250 1.27 20.28 -0.52
C GLY A 250 2.68 19.96 -0.01
N ASP A 251 3.03 18.68 0.09
CA ASP A 251 4.31 18.23 0.63
C ASP A 251 5.41 18.19 -0.43
N LEU A 252 5.04 18.22 -1.72
CA LEU A 252 5.97 18.25 -2.85
C LEU A 252 6.64 19.63 -3.00
N SER A 253 7.87 19.61 -3.50
CA SER A 253 8.55 20.85 -3.94
C SER A 253 7.72 21.55 -5.03
N PRO A 254 7.52 22.87 -4.95
CA PRO A 254 6.85 23.62 -6.02
C PRO A 254 7.63 23.55 -7.34
N ASP A 255 8.95 23.38 -7.27
CA ASP A 255 9.87 23.38 -8.43
C ASP A 255 10.15 21.97 -8.97
N ALA A 256 9.87 20.92 -8.17
CA ALA A 256 10.15 19.53 -8.52
C ALA A 256 8.97 18.61 -8.14
N ARG A 257 7.99 18.53 -9.03
CA ARG A 257 6.72 17.79 -8.85
C ARG A 257 6.73 16.38 -9.46
N ALA A 258 7.91 15.83 -9.72
CA ALA A 258 8.07 14.46 -10.20
C ALA A 258 8.06 13.47 -9.04
N VAL A 259 7.19 12.47 -9.10
CA VAL A 259 7.05 11.42 -8.10
C VAL A 259 7.40 10.08 -8.75
N LYS A 260 8.47 9.45 -8.27
CA LYS A 260 8.89 8.11 -8.68
C LYS A 260 8.23 7.08 -7.78
N TRP A 261 7.59 6.07 -8.36
CA TRP A 261 6.92 5.02 -7.60
C TRP A 261 7.26 3.63 -8.12
N LEU A 262 7.20 2.66 -7.20
CA LEU A 262 7.39 1.23 -7.48
C LEU A 262 6.53 0.40 -6.53
N VAL A 263 6.29 -0.85 -6.91
CA VAL A 263 5.52 -1.81 -6.13
C VAL A 263 6.35 -3.07 -5.89
N THR A 264 6.35 -3.54 -4.64
CA THR A 264 7.02 -4.79 -4.24
C THR A 264 6.03 -5.64 -3.45
N VAL A 265 6.08 -6.96 -3.55
CA VAL A 265 5.30 -7.84 -2.67
C VAL A 265 6.14 -8.15 -1.44
N VAL A 266 5.59 -7.90 -0.25
CA VAL A 266 6.26 -8.11 1.03
C VAL A 266 5.47 -9.06 1.91
N ARG A 267 6.17 -9.81 2.74
CA ARG A 267 5.59 -10.58 3.84
C ARG A 267 5.87 -9.87 5.16
N ALA A 268 4.83 -9.60 5.93
CA ALA A 268 4.93 -8.98 7.25
C ALA A 268 4.87 -10.05 8.35
N GLU A 269 5.56 -9.83 9.46
CA GLU A 269 5.33 -10.57 10.69
C GLU A 269 4.04 -10.05 11.35
N GLY A 270 3.01 -10.91 11.42
CA GLY A 270 1.68 -10.55 11.94
C GLY A 270 0.67 -10.16 10.86
N LEU A 271 -0.50 -9.69 11.30
CA LEU A 271 -1.63 -9.31 10.43
C LEU A 271 -1.64 -7.83 10.06
N ASP A 272 -0.84 -6.98 10.72
CA ASP A 272 -0.77 -5.55 10.45
C ASP A 272 0.59 -5.17 9.83
N PRO A 273 0.63 -4.81 8.53
CA PRO A 273 1.87 -4.44 7.87
C PRO A 273 2.41 -3.09 8.35
N PHE A 274 1.59 -2.22 8.92
CA PHE A 274 2.02 -0.90 9.40
C PHE A 274 2.74 -1.02 10.75
N ALA A 275 2.26 -1.90 11.63
CA ALA A 275 2.87 -2.18 12.93
C ALA A 275 4.08 -3.13 12.85
N SER A 276 4.20 -3.91 11.76
CA SER A 276 5.24 -4.93 11.63
C SER A 276 6.63 -4.31 11.43
N GLN A 277 7.58 -4.62 12.33
CA GLN A 277 8.95 -4.12 12.23
C GLN A 277 9.78 -4.91 11.20
N ASN A 278 9.41 -6.18 10.97
CA ASN A 278 10.06 -7.07 10.00
C ASN A 278 9.15 -7.29 8.78
N ARG A 279 9.56 -6.73 7.64
CA ARG A 279 8.93 -6.90 6.34
C ARG A 279 9.95 -7.47 5.36
N ALA A 280 9.75 -8.72 4.94
CA ALA A 280 10.64 -9.39 4.01
C ALA A 280 10.08 -9.29 2.57
N PRO A 281 10.85 -8.78 1.59
CA PRO A 281 10.41 -8.80 0.19
C PRO A 281 10.34 -10.25 -0.32
N ILE A 282 9.21 -10.59 -0.93
CA ILE A 282 8.94 -11.92 -1.53
C ILE A 282 8.73 -11.84 -3.05
N SER A 283 9.00 -10.67 -3.63
CA SER A 283 9.14 -10.45 -5.07
C SER A 283 10.30 -9.47 -5.32
N ALA A 284 10.78 -9.43 -6.57
CA ALA A 284 11.57 -8.28 -7.03
C ALA A 284 10.69 -7.01 -7.08
N PRO A 285 11.26 -5.81 -6.87
CA PRO A 285 10.55 -4.54 -7.07
C PRO A 285 10.16 -4.35 -8.54
N SER A 286 9.01 -3.75 -8.80
CA SER A 286 8.59 -3.38 -10.16
C SER A 286 9.59 -2.45 -10.84
N ALA A 287 9.56 -2.41 -12.18
CA ALA A 287 10.16 -1.32 -12.93
C ALA A 287 9.52 0.00 -12.46
N ALA A 288 10.34 0.94 -11.95
CA ALA A 288 9.82 2.18 -11.40
C ALA A 288 9.23 3.07 -12.49
N ARG A 289 8.13 3.75 -12.18
CA ARG A 289 7.52 4.77 -13.04
C ARG A 289 7.53 6.11 -12.36
N VAL A 290 7.44 7.16 -13.16
CA VAL A 290 7.34 8.55 -12.70
C VAL A 290 6.03 9.14 -13.18
N PHE A 291 5.38 9.93 -12.34
CA PHE A 291 4.33 10.87 -12.79
C PHE A 291 4.68 12.27 -12.30
N ILE A 292 4.12 13.28 -12.96
CA ILE A 292 4.36 14.70 -12.65
C ILE A 292 3.04 15.30 -12.17
N TRP A 293 3.04 16.03 -11.06
CA TRP A 293 1.81 16.58 -10.47
C TRP A 293 1.85 18.10 -10.29
N ASN A 294 1.38 18.79 -11.33
CA ASN A 294 1.36 20.25 -11.47
C ASN A 294 0.29 20.96 -10.65
#